data_AF-A0A411MKP6-F1
#
_entry.id   AF-A0A411MKP6-F1
#
_cell.length_a   1.000
_cell.length_b   1.000
_cell.length_c   1.000
_cell.angle_alpha   90.00
_cell.angle_beta   90.00
_cell.angle_gamma   90.00
#
_symmetry.space_group_name_H-M   'P 1'
#
loop_
_entity.id
_entity.type
_entity.pdbx_description
1 polymer ?
#
loop_
_entity_poly.entity_id
_entity_poly.type
_entity_poly.pdbx_seq_one_letter_code
_entity_poly.pdbx_strand_id
1 'polypeptide(L)'
;MPEPTTRPAIPVKSDSPPIPPRETSAYTFSIEDILFWEDTIPPINLPYNIDNIKASPNAYNELVTIAISARIQLEEFFSNAIPNIRLELEKYIASATSNMQPGTLQGALEIKSAINEIWLKARLSKSWSESGNFYGVDALSLDTVEGAHLFAAYVDALDGPHTGMTKIYYANFIRSLTADHVKRLLIEAMTILEEASAITDISIFIAQATTPGWGSTFKVPIERDIRLGSIAGAISIAPANNLTIYSAIQNGIALLKGLGESILSRATAVGIGALIYSPALGNGERYPQTLLSMPAGALLPQLPPNLHEAAVTAGTVELPYRIYGDHNEYKITATPTAGVVSAKVPVRMLVLDSKTNSYNFTSSDTLPINLSFPITRPTNNSTAFPAQPAEVPRYTGITLTPLLIQPETLPAAELPDFRDCIYCFPVESGLPPIYVVFNTPYKGANTKGKYSGRLYDPANAGGPTLSLDWTRAQITQGGIELVKLHTGRFGASDANTTMVKRLERILRGELKTTPIDQRFYTHEIRELERYRALGIADGATPEDKDTVWNNAHTATLEDFKLKDAFDLFYTPEAIEADDKQTQRETL
;
A
#
# COMPACT_ATOMS: atom_id res chain seq x y z
N MET A 1 65.77 22.74 -32.95
CA MET A 1 64.75 21.96 -32.21
C MET A 1 64.46 22.70 -30.91
N PRO A 2 63.20 22.83 -30.49
CA PRO A 2 62.33 23.95 -30.88
C PRO A 2 62.10 25.01 -29.78
N GLU A 3 61.61 26.17 -30.22
CA GLU A 3 61.19 27.34 -29.44
C GLU A 3 59.99 27.05 -28.50
N PRO A 4 59.91 27.72 -27.34
CA PRO A 4 58.68 27.78 -26.55
C PRO A 4 57.73 28.81 -27.16
N THR A 5 56.58 28.33 -27.62
CA THR A 5 55.49 29.13 -28.17
C THR A 5 54.88 30.02 -27.07
N THR A 6 55.01 31.33 -27.25
CA THR A 6 54.26 32.35 -26.53
C THR A 6 52.80 32.33 -26.99
N ARG A 7 51.86 32.12 -26.05
CA ARG A 7 50.44 32.48 -26.28
C ARG A 7 50.18 33.89 -25.71
N PRO A 8 49.52 34.77 -26.48
CA PRO A 8 49.35 36.17 -26.13
C PRO A 8 48.22 36.38 -25.10
N ALA A 9 48.39 37.39 -24.25
CA ALA A 9 47.33 37.98 -23.46
C ALA A 9 46.28 38.63 -24.39
N ILE A 10 45.00 38.39 -24.12
CA ILE A 10 43.87 39.03 -24.81
C ILE A 10 42.98 39.72 -23.76
N PRO A 11 42.47 40.93 -24.06
CA PRO A 11 42.35 42.03 -23.12
C PRO A 11 41.00 42.10 -22.41
N VAL A 12 41.03 42.73 -21.23
CA VAL A 12 39.83 43.24 -20.53
C VAL A 12 39.15 44.27 -21.43
N LYS A 13 37.92 43.97 -21.88
CA LYS A 13 36.97 44.98 -22.34
C LYS A 13 35.88 45.12 -21.29
N SER A 14 35.96 46.24 -20.57
CA SER A 14 34.83 46.91 -19.96
C SER A 14 33.83 47.26 -21.06
N ASP A 15 32.54 47.09 -20.74
CA ASP A 15 31.35 47.75 -21.31
C ASP A 15 30.28 46.71 -21.72
N SER A 16 29.43 46.38 -20.74
CA SER A 16 28.08 45.86 -20.99
C SER A 16 27.07 46.89 -20.45
N PRO A 17 26.02 47.24 -21.21
CA PRO A 17 25.02 48.23 -20.81
C PRO A 17 24.21 47.75 -19.60
N PRO A 18 23.54 48.66 -18.85
CA PRO A 18 22.82 48.29 -17.64
C PRO A 18 21.74 47.25 -17.96
N ILE A 19 21.82 46.12 -17.26
CA ILE A 19 20.77 45.10 -17.23
C ILE A 19 19.50 45.80 -16.71
N PRO A 20 18.37 45.77 -17.42
CA PRO A 20 17.13 46.34 -16.92
C PRO A 20 16.75 45.61 -15.61
N PRO A 21 16.09 46.30 -14.66
CA PRO A 21 15.70 45.68 -13.40
C PRO A 21 14.93 44.40 -13.68
N ARG A 22 15.48 43.28 -13.21
CA ARG A 22 14.85 41.97 -13.30
C ARG A 22 13.56 42.08 -12.50
N GLU A 23 12.42 42.11 -13.17
CA GLU A 23 11.12 41.94 -12.53
C GLU A 23 11.22 40.67 -11.67
N THR A 24 11.10 40.82 -10.36
CA THR A 24 10.95 39.71 -9.43
C THR A 24 9.62 39.06 -9.75
N SER A 25 9.61 38.04 -10.61
CA SER A 25 8.43 37.20 -10.80
C SER A 25 8.06 36.65 -9.42
N ALA A 26 6.90 37.04 -8.91
CA ALA A 26 6.36 36.53 -7.65
C ALA A 26 6.34 34.99 -7.75
N TYR A 27 7.16 34.31 -6.95
CA TYR A 27 7.14 32.86 -6.85
C TYR A 27 5.78 32.45 -6.29
N THR A 28 4.92 31.85 -7.10
CA THR A 28 3.63 31.32 -6.66
C THR A 28 3.83 29.92 -6.14
N PHE A 29 3.67 29.73 -4.84
CA PHE A 29 3.78 28.44 -4.17
C PHE A 29 2.50 27.63 -4.42
N SER A 30 2.63 26.50 -5.11
CA SER A 30 1.52 25.68 -5.59
C SER A 30 1.32 24.41 -4.76
N ILE A 31 0.23 23.68 -5.03
CA ILE A 31 0.01 22.34 -4.45
C ILE A 31 1.15 21.36 -4.81
N GLU A 32 1.76 21.52 -5.98
CA GLU A 32 2.90 20.71 -6.40
C GLU A 32 4.13 21.02 -5.55
N ASP A 33 4.40 22.29 -5.25
CA ASP A 33 5.49 22.69 -4.35
C ASP A 33 5.32 22.12 -2.93
N ILE A 34 4.09 21.86 -2.47
CA ILE A 34 3.80 21.20 -1.20
C ILE A 34 4.09 19.69 -1.29
N LEU A 35 3.52 19.04 -2.31
CA LEU A 35 3.63 17.58 -2.51
C LEU A 35 5.08 17.16 -2.77
N PHE A 36 5.87 18.02 -3.42
CA PHE A 36 7.26 17.78 -3.81
C PHE A 36 8.24 18.74 -3.16
N TRP A 37 7.94 19.20 -1.94
CA TRP A 37 8.82 20.16 -1.26
C TRP A 37 10.24 19.59 -1.06
N GLU A 38 11.24 20.23 -1.67
CA GLU A 38 12.66 19.91 -1.59
C GLU A 38 13.47 21.14 -1.13
N ASP A 39 13.29 21.55 0.13
CA ASP A 39 14.00 22.67 0.77
C ASP A 39 13.73 24.07 0.16
N THR A 40 12.68 24.23 -0.63
CA THR A 40 12.30 25.54 -1.18
C THR A 40 11.86 26.48 -0.07
N ILE A 41 12.57 27.61 0.08
CA ILE A 41 12.31 28.61 1.12
C ILE A 41 11.64 29.84 0.48
N PRO A 42 10.47 30.27 0.98
CA PRO A 42 9.83 31.51 0.55
C PRO A 42 10.74 32.74 0.76
N PRO A 43 10.58 33.83 -0.02
CA PRO A 43 11.34 35.05 0.20
C PRO A 43 10.98 35.67 1.56
N ILE A 44 11.98 35.87 2.42
CA ILE A 44 11.83 36.49 3.75
C ILE A 44 12.71 37.74 3.84
N ASN A 45 12.12 38.85 4.28
CA ASN A 45 12.83 40.09 4.54
C ASN A 45 13.38 40.11 5.97
N LEU A 46 14.69 40.27 6.09
CA LEU A 46 15.37 40.35 7.37
C LEU A 46 15.32 41.77 7.95
N PRO A 47 14.84 41.97 9.19
CA PRO A 47 14.83 43.29 9.83
C PRO A 47 16.23 43.80 10.18
N TYR A 48 17.22 42.90 10.31
CA TYR A 48 18.62 43.22 10.62
C TYR A 48 19.57 42.38 9.77
N ASN A 49 20.78 42.89 9.52
CA ASN A 49 21.77 42.19 8.72
C ASN A 49 22.38 41.01 9.51
N ILE A 50 22.02 39.80 9.11
CA ILE A 50 22.45 38.59 9.79
C ILE A 50 23.93 38.26 9.63
N ASP A 51 24.58 38.75 8.58
CA ASP A 51 26.00 38.47 8.32
C ASP A 51 26.93 39.16 9.35
N ASN A 52 26.47 40.26 9.98
CA ASN A 52 27.26 41.05 10.93
C ASN A 52 26.59 41.21 12.30
N ILE A 53 25.52 40.46 12.58
CA ILE A 53 24.66 40.69 13.75
C ILE A 53 25.40 40.60 15.10
N LYS A 54 26.43 39.77 15.18
CA LYS A 54 27.27 39.61 16.38
C LYS A 54 28.13 40.84 16.71
N ALA A 55 28.34 41.75 15.75
CA ALA A 55 29.01 43.02 16.02
C ALA A 55 28.08 44.06 16.67
N SER A 56 26.76 43.79 16.73
CA SER A 56 25.80 44.67 17.39
C SER A 56 25.88 44.54 18.92
N PRO A 57 25.87 45.65 19.68
CA PRO A 57 25.74 45.59 21.14
C PRO A 57 24.40 45.02 21.61
N ASN A 58 23.40 44.88 20.72
CA ASN A 58 22.07 44.32 21.00
C ASN A 58 21.80 43.00 20.26
N ALA A 59 22.85 42.28 19.84
CA ALA A 59 22.76 41.10 18.98
C ALA A 59 21.67 40.09 19.37
N TYR A 60 21.53 39.78 20.66
CA TYR A 60 20.52 38.84 21.15
C TYR A 60 19.08 39.31 20.82
N ASN A 61 18.74 40.56 21.11
CA ASN A 61 17.40 41.11 20.86
C ASN A 61 17.13 41.27 19.35
N GLU A 62 18.16 41.57 18.56
CA GLU A 62 18.05 41.61 17.10
C GLU A 62 17.79 40.22 16.51
N LEU A 63 18.44 39.16 17.04
CA LEU A 63 18.16 37.77 16.68
C LEU A 63 16.73 37.35 17.02
N VAL A 64 16.22 37.72 18.20
CA VAL A 64 14.81 37.51 18.58
C VAL A 64 13.89 38.17 17.56
N THR A 65 14.19 39.42 17.19
CA THR A 65 13.36 40.16 16.22
C THR A 65 13.39 39.53 14.83
N ILE A 66 14.55 39.00 14.39
CA ILE A 66 14.67 38.24 13.14
C ILE A 66 13.76 37.01 13.17
N ALA A 67 13.79 36.22 14.23
CA ALA A 67 13.00 34.99 14.31
C ALA A 67 11.49 35.27 14.33
N ILE A 68 11.03 36.27 15.10
CA ILE A 68 9.64 36.71 15.11
C ILE A 68 9.21 37.16 13.71
N SER A 69 10.02 38.01 13.07
CA SER A 69 9.72 38.54 11.73
C SER A 69 9.60 37.44 10.68
N ALA A 70 10.53 36.47 10.71
CA ALA A 70 10.51 35.35 9.78
C ALA A 70 9.27 34.46 9.96
N ARG A 71 8.88 34.18 11.20
CA ARG A 71 7.69 33.37 11.49
C ARG A 71 6.41 34.04 11.00
N ILE A 72 6.25 35.33 11.29
CA ILE A 72 5.07 36.10 10.82
C ILE A 72 5.01 36.11 9.29
N GLN A 73 6.15 36.34 8.62
CA GLN A 73 6.20 36.36 7.15
C GLN A 73 5.87 35.00 6.53
N LEU A 74 6.34 33.90 7.12
CA LEU A 74 5.99 32.56 6.64
C LEU A 74 4.53 32.21 6.92
N GLU A 75 4.00 32.54 8.10
CA GLU A 75 2.58 32.38 8.43
C GLU A 75 1.69 33.13 7.42
N GLU A 76 2.03 34.38 7.09
CA GLU A 76 1.33 35.17 6.09
C GLU A 76 1.49 34.59 4.68
N PHE A 77 2.69 34.17 4.30
CA PHE A 77 2.97 33.58 3.00
C PHE A 77 2.12 32.33 2.75
N PHE A 78 2.15 31.36 3.68
CA PHE A 78 1.41 30.10 3.51
C PHE A 78 -0.10 30.31 3.57
N SER A 79 -0.59 31.23 4.41
CA SER A 79 -2.02 31.59 4.47
C SER A 79 -2.52 32.19 3.15
N ASN A 80 -1.68 32.96 2.46
CA ASN A 80 -2.02 33.59 1.19
C ASN A 80 -1.80 32.67 -0.03
N ALA A 81 -0.76 31.84 0.01
CA ALA A 81 -0.40 30.97 -1.10
C ALA A 81 -1.42 29.85 -1.32
N ILE A 82 -1.90 29.23 -0.23
CA ILE A 82 -2.85 28.11 -0.28
C ILE A 82 -4.02 28.43 0.66
N PRO A 83 -4.93 29.34 0.29
CA PRO A 83 -6.04 29.72 1.15
C PRO A 83 -7.04 28.58 1.38
N ASN A 84 -7.04 27.59 0.48
CA ASN A 84 -7.91 26.42 0.55
C ASN A 84 -7.21 25.21 -0.09
N ILE A 85 -6.48 24.46 0.73
CA ILE A 85 -5.74 23.26 0.30
C ILE A 85 -6.67 22.21 -0.32
N ARG A 86 -7.89 22.06 0.20
CA ARG A 86 -8.89 21.14 -0.36
C ARG A 86 -9.22 21.48 -1.80
N LEU A 87 -9.56 22.74 -2.06
CA LEU A 87 -9.92 23.18 -3.41
C LEU A 87 -8.76 23.00 -4.40
N GLU A 88 -7.53 23.34 -3.99
CA GLU A 88 -6.35 23.20 -4.85
C GLU A 88 -5.99 21.72 -5.10
N LEU A 89 -6.11 20.87 -4.09
CA LEU A 89 -5.86 19.43 -4.24
C LEU A 89 -6.95 18.74 -5.06
N GLU A 90 -8.21 19.11 -4.90
CA GLU A 90 -9.32 18.63 -5.73
C GLU A 90 -9.10 19.00 -7.21
N LYS A 91 -8.65 20.24 -7.50
CA LYS A 91 -8.25 20.65 -8.85
C LYS A 91 -7.08 19.83 -9.38
N TYR A 92 -6.07 19.58 -8.53
CA TYR A 92 -4.90 18.79 -8.91
C TYR A 92 -5.29 17.34 -9.26
N ILE A 93 -6.09 16.69 -8.40
CA ILE A 93 -6.66 15.36 -8.67
C ILE A 93 -7.47 15.39 -9.97
N ALA A 94 -8.38 16.35 -10.14
CA ALA A 94 -9.20 16.47 -11.34
C ALA A 94 -8.36 16.65 -12.61
N SER A 95 -7.24 17.39 -12.52
CA SER A 95 -6.30 17.54 -13.63
C SER A 95 -5.60 16.23 -13.98
N ALA A 96 -5.13 15.49 -12.95
CA ALA A 96 -4.48 14.19 -13.10
C ALA A 96 -5.44 13.12 -13.64
N THR A 97 -6.75 13.27 -13.41
CA THR A 97 -7.78 12.32 -13.82
C THR A 97 -8.62 12.80 -15.01
N SER A 98 -8.27 13.94 -15.62
CA SER A 98 -9.10 14.64 -16.63
C SER A 98 -9.42 13.82 -17.89
N ASN A 99 -8.57 12.85 -18.23
CA ASN A 99 -8.74 11.97 -19.39
C ASN A 99 -9.48 10.66 -19.07
N MET A 100 -9.77 10.39 -17.79
CA MET A 100 -10.38 9.13 -17.33
C MET A 100 -11.91 9.20 -17.47
N GLN A 101 -12.56 8.08 -17.81
CA GLN A 101 -14.01 8.03 -18.02
C GLN A 101 -14.77 7.87 -16.69
N PRO A 102 -15.36 8.93 -16.12
CA PRO A 102 -15.99 8.88 -14.80
C PRO A 102 -17.23 7.99 -14.81
N GLY A 103 -17.46 7.24 -13.74
CA GLY A 103 -18.60 6.32 -13.62
C GLY A 103 -18.41 4.96 -14.31
N THR A 104 -17.31 4.76 -15.04
CA THR A 104 -16.88 3.42 -15.47
C THR A 104 -15.94 2.80 -14.44
N LEU A 105 -15.90 1.47 -14.35
CA LEU A 105 -14.97 0.78 -13.45
C LEU A 105 -13.50 1.09 -13.79
N GLN A 106 -13.17 1.15 -15.08
CA GLN A 106 -11.83 1.49 -15.54
C GLN A 106 -11.42 2.89 -15.05
N GLY A 107 -12.28 3.90 -15.30
CA GLY A 107 -11.99 5.27 -14.85
C GLY A 107 -11.90 5.38 -13.33
N ALA A 108 -12.74 4.65 -12.58
CA ALA A 108 -12.67 4.66 -11.12
C ALA A 108 -11.35 4.03 -10.58
N LEU A 109 -10.87 2.95 -11.21
CA LEU A 109 -9.58 2.34 -10.86
C LEU A 109 -8.38 3.23 -11.22
N GLU A 110 -8.44 3.92 -12.35
CA GLU A 110 -7.41 4.88 -12.77
C GLU A 110 -7.37 6.11 -11.84
N ILE A 111 -8.53 6.62 -11.44
CA ILE A 111 -8.65 7.68 -10.43
C ILE A 111 -8.04 7.22 -9.11
N LYS A 112 -8.34 5.99 -8.65
CA LYS A 112 -7.77 5.42 -7.42
C LYS A 112 -6.25 5.32 -7.52
N SER A 113 -5.72 4.89 -8.66
CA SER A 113 -4.28 4.84 -8.90
C SER A 113 -3.62 6.23 -8.82
N ALA A 114 -4.25 7.25 -9.42
CA ALA A 114 -3.74 8.62 -9.36
C ALA A 114 -3.75 9.19 -7.94
N ILE A 115 -4.85 8.98 -7.19
CA ILE A 115 -4.94 9.40 -5.78
C ILE A 115 -3.85 8.73 -4.95
N ASN A 116 -3.62 7.43 -5.13
CA ASN A 116 -2.57 6.70 -4.41
C ASN A 116 -1.16 7.21 -4.76
N GLU A 117 -0.90 7.57 -6.01
CA GLU A 117 0.38 8.16 -6.41
C GLU A 117 0.60 9.53 -5.75
N ILE A 118 -0.43 10.37 -5.72
CA ILE A 118 -0.39 11.69 -5.05
C ILE A 118 -0.19 11.51 -3.54
N TRP A 119 -0.88 10.55 -2.92
CA TRP A 119 -0.71 10.22 -1.51
C TRP A 119 0.71 9.73 -1.21
N LEU A 120 1.27 8.86 -2.05
CA LEU A 120 2.66 8.41 -1.91
C LEU A 120 3.66 9.57 -2.03
N LYS A 121 3.42 10.51 -2.95
CA LYS A 121 4.25 11.72 -3.08
C LYS A 121 4.19 12.59 -1.83
N ALA A 122 2.97 12.86 -1.34
CA ALA A 122 2.77 13.56 -0.07
C ALA A 122 3.51 12.87 1.09
N ARG A 123 3.46 11.53 1.13
CA ARG A 123 4.11 10.69 2.14
C ARG A 123 5.63 10.80 2.13
N LEU A 124 6.22 10.85 0.93
CA LEU A 124 7.67 10.85 0.72
C LEU A 124 8.29 12.25 0.75
N SER A 125 7.50 13.30 1.00
CA SER A 125 7.99 14.68 1.06
C SER A 125 9.15 14.85 2.06
N LYS A 126 10.17 15.61 1.68
CA LYS A 126 11.32 15.88 2.57
C LYS A 126 10.93 16.68 3.81
N SER A 127 9.83 17.43 3.75
CA SER A 127 9.30 18.24 4.85
C SER A 127 9.05 17.43 6.12
N TRP A 128 8.68 16.15 6.02
CA TRP A 128 8.52 15.26 7.17
C TRP A 128 9.80 15.08 7.98
N SER A 129 10.96 15.06 7.31
CA SER A 129 12.26 14.89 7.94
C SER A 129 12.88 16.22 8.41
N GLU A 130 12.56 17.33 7.74
CA GLU A 130 13.08 18.67 8.08
C GLU A 130 12.23 19.40 9.12
N SER A 131 10.97 18.98 9.30
CA SER A 131 10.07 19.47 10.34
C SER A 131 10.65 19.21 11.73
N GLY A 132 10.65 20.24 12.56
CA GLY A 132 11.22 20.22 13.91
C GLY A 132 12.73 19.95 13.98
N ASN A 133 13.44 19.88 12.87
CA ASN A 133 14.89 19.64 12.83
C ASN A 133 15.69 20.70 13.61
N PHE A 134 15.22 21.95 13.66
CA PHE A 134 15.91 23.02 14.40
C PHE A 134 15.67 22.97 15.92
N TYR A 135 14.42 22.81 16.38
CA TYR A 135 14.08 22.83 17.81
C TYR A 135 14.01 21.43 18.46
N GLY A 136 14.06 20.37 17.66
CA GLY A 136 13.70 19.01 18.07
C GLY A 136 12.19 18.77 18.20
N VAL A 137 11.36 19.78 17.92
CA VAL A 137 9.88 19.78 17.97
C VAL A 137 9.33 20.69 16.88
N ASP A 138 8.07 20.51 16.47
CA ASP A 138 7.36 21.41 15.54
C ASP A 138 7.44 22.86 16.04
N ALA A 139 8.10 23.74 15.29
CA ALA A 139 8.30 25.14 15.65
C ALA A 139 6.96 25.89 15.82
N LEU A 140 5.93 25.47 15.09
CA LEU A 140 4.59 26.05 15.12
C LEU A 140 3.78 25.58 16.34
N SER A 141 4.29 24.65 17.14
CA SER A 141 3.72 24.28 18.44
C SER A 141 4.20 25.19 19.59
N LEU A 142 5.29 25.92 19.37
CA LEU A 142 5.86 26.85 20.33
C LEU A 142 5.15 28.20 20.26
N ASP A 143 5.07 28.89 21.42
CA ASP A 143 4.73 30.31 21.43
C ASP A 143 5.74 31.10 20.59
N THR A 144 5.26 32.10 19.84
CA THR A 144 6.08 32.85 18.88
C THR A 144 7.24 33.58 19.55
N VAL A 145 7.01 34.16 20.73
CA VAL A 145 8.04 34.91 21.47
C VAL A 145 9.00 33.94 22.14
N GLU A 146 8.49 32.88 22.76
CA GLU A 146 9.32 31.84 23.39
C GLU A 146 10.25 31.17 22.36
N GLY A 147 9.71 30.75 21.21
CA GLY A 147 10.48 30.15 20.13
C GLY A 147 11.58 31.09 19.62
N ALA A 148 11.28 32.39 19.47
CA ALA A 148 12.28 33.37 19.05
C ALA A 148 13.42 33.54 20.07
N HIS A 149 13.11 33.49 21.37
CA HIS A 149 14.12 33.48 22.42
C HIS A 149 14.98 32.20 22.40
N LEU A 150 14.38 31.04 22.11
CA LEU A 150 15.11 29.79 21.93
C LEU A 150 16.06 29.85 20.74
N PHE A 151 15.61 30.37 19.59
CA PHE A 151 16.47 30.62 18.43
C PHE A 151 17.65 31.52 18.79
N ALA A 152 17.37 32.69 19.40
CA ALA A 152 18.40 33.65 19.74
C ALA A 152 19.42 33.06 20.71
N ALA A 153 18.97 32.32 21.74
CA ALA A 153 19.84 31.64 22.68
C ALA A 153 20.70 30.56 22.01
N TYR A 154 20.12 29.79 21.08
CA TYR A 154 20.83 28.74 20.34
C TYR A 154 21.94 29.31 19.45
N VAL A 155 21.63 30.35 18.67
CA VAL A 155 22.61 31.07 17.85
C VAL A 155 23.66 31.75 18.74
N ASP A 156 23.25 32.29 19.88
CA ASP A 156 24.18 32.98 20.76
C ASP A 156 25.19 32.04 21.42
N ALA A 157 24.73 30.88 21.87
CA ALA A 157 25.55 29.87 22.54
C ALA A 157 26.50 29.10 21.59
N LEU A 158 26.08 28.84 20.35
CA LEU A 158 26.81 27.98 19.40
C LEU A 158 27.62 28.74 18.36
N ASP A 159 27.40 30.04 18.17
CA ASP A 159 28.26 30.89 17.37
C ASP A 159 29.16 31.69 18.32
N GLY A 160 30.36 31.15 18.58
CA GLY A 160 31.40 31.85 19.33
C GLY A 160 31.81 33.16 18.63
N PRO A 161 32.56 34.05 19.29
CA PRO A 161 32.85 35.40 18.79
C PRO A 161 33.61 35.48 17.45
N HIS A 162 34.07 34.35 16.88
CA HIS A 162 34.89 34.29 15.68
C HIS A 162 34.49 33.21 14.65
N THR A 163 33.33 32.55 14.79
CA THR A 163 32.94 31.43 13.91
C THR A 163 32.10 31.85 12.69
N GLY A 164 31.33 32.94 12.76
CA GLY A 164 30.57 33.46 11.62
C GLY A 164 29.46 32.51 11.12
N MET A 165 29.00 31.58 11.95
CA MET A 165 28.05 30.52 11.61
C MET A 165 26.58 30.96 11.75
N THR A 166 26.30 32.17 12.26
CA THR A 166 24.95 32.73 12.43
C THR A 166 24.08 32.54 11.18
N LYS A 167 24.63 32.77 9.98
CA LYS A 167 23.91 32.60 8.71
C LYS A 167 23.46 31.16 8.45
N ILE A 168 24.30 30.18 8.80
CA ILE A 168 23.99 28.74 8.64
C ILE A 168 22.90 28.34 9.63
N TYR A 169 22.98 28.80 10.88
CA TYR A 169 21.95 28.52 11.88
C TYR A 169 20.60 29.12 11.48
N TYR A 170 20.59 30.33 10.95
CA TYR A 170 19.38 30.93 10.40
C TYR A 170 18.83 30.18 9.19
N ALA A 171 19.69 29.75 8.26
CA ALA A 171 19.25 28.96 7.12
C ALA A 171 18.61 27.63 7.55
N ASN A 172 19.15 26.98 8.58
CA ASN A 172 18.55 25.77 9.16
C ASN A 172 17.23 26.07 9.88
N PHE A 173 17.17 27.16 10.66
CA PHE A 173 15.96 27.62 11.33
C PHE A 173 14.81 27.87 10.34
N ILE A 174 15.07 28.65 9.28
CA ILE A 174 14.05 28.96 8.27
C ILE A 174 13.62 27.72 7.49
N ARG A 175 14.55 26.83 7.14
CA ARG A 175 14.21 25.59 6.47
C ARG A 175 13.31 24.71 7.33
N SER A 176 13.64 24.55 8.60
CA SER A 176 12.85 23.76 9.54
C SER A 176 11.46 24.36 9.76
N LEU A 177 11.38 25.69 9.94
CA LEU A 177 10.11 26.40 10.09
C LEU A 177 9.24 26.34 8.81
N THR A 178 9.85 26.42 7.63
CA THR A 178 9.16 26.23 6.35
C THR A 178 8.63 24.80 6.22
N ALA A 179 9.44 23.81 6.59
CA ALA A 179 9.03 22.40 6.60
C ALA A 179 7.86 22.13 7.55
N ASP A 180 7.81 22.79 8.72
CA ASP A 180 6.68 22.69 9.66
C ASP A 180 5.37 23.21 9.06
N HIS A 181 5.41 24.32 8.32
CA HIS A 181 4.25 24.82 7.57
C HIS A 181 3.80 23.85 6.47
N VAL A 182 4.74 23.37 5.65
CA VAL A 182 4.46 22.40 4.58
C VAL A 182 3.89 21.10 5.15
N LYS A 183 4.44 20.60 6.25
CA LYS A 183 3.96 19.40 6.95
C LYS A 183 2.51 19.54 7.39
N ARG A 184 2.11 20.68 7.97
CA ARG A 184 0.70 20.92 8.34
C ARG A 184 -0.24 20.87 7.14
N LEU A 185 0.17 21.48 6.02
CA LEU A 185 -0.59 21.42 4.77
C LEU A 185 -0.64 20.00 4.18
N LEU A 186 0.44 19.22 4.30
CA LEU A 186 0.48 17.82 3.88
C LEU A 186 -0.42 16.92 4.73
N ILE A 187 -0.48 17.13 6.05
CA ILE A 187 -1.41 16.40 6.93
C ILE A 187 -2.84 16.62 6.45
N GLU A 188 -3.23 17.87 6.19
CA GLU A 188 -4.57 18.18 5.67
C GLU A 188 -4.79 17.56 4.29
N ALA A 189 -3.81 17.68 3.38
CA ALA A 189 -3.86 17.08 2.05
C ALA A 189 -4.03 15.54 2.09
N MET A 190 -3.33 14.85 3.00
CA MET A 190 -3.43 13.41 3.18
C MET A 190 -4.83 12.99 3.64
N THR A 191 -5.42 13.71 4.60
CA THR A 191 -6.82 13.46 5.02
C THR A 191 -7.79 13.64 3.85
N ILE A 192 -7.61 14.68 3.02
CA ILE A 192 -8.43 14.90 1.82
C ILE A 192 -8.25 13.76 0.80
N LEU A 193 -7.01 13.28 0.60
CA LEU A 193 -6.72 12.16 -0.29
C LEU A 193 -7.34 10.85 0.19
N GLU A 194 -7.36 10.61 1.50
CA GLU A 194 -8.03 9.45 2.11
C GLU A 194 -9.54 9.50 1.91
N GLU A 195 -10.15 10.68 2.11
CA GLU A 195 -11.57 10.91 1.80
C GLU A 195 -11.86 10.66 0.30
N ALA A 196 -11.04 11.23 -0.59
CA ALA A 196 -11.17 11.05 -2.04
C ALA A 196 -10.98 9.58 -2.44
N SER A 197 -10.05 8.88 -1.81
CA SER A 197 -9.79 7.46 -1.99
C SER A 197 -11.01 6.62 -1.58
N ALA A 198 -11.62 6.92 -0.43
CA ALA A 198 -12.84 6.25 0.04
C ALA A 198 -14.06 6.53 -0.87
N ILE A 199 -14.21 7.77 -1.37
CA ILE A 199 -15.25 8.10 -2.36
C ILE A 199 -15.01 7.34 -3.68
N THR A 200 -13.75 7.19 -4.07
CA THR A 200 -13.37 6.42 -5.25
C THR A 200 -13.64 4.93 -5.04
N ASP A 201 -13.43 4.38 -3.85
CA ASP A 201 -13.80 2.98 -3.53
C ASP A 201 -15.30 2.76 -3.62
N ILE A 202 -16.11 3.72 -3.17
CA ILE A 202 -17.57 3.69 -3.37
C ILE A 202 -17.89 3.77 -4.85
N SER A 203 -17.16 4.58 -5.63
CA SER A 203 -17.36 4.69 -7.08
C SER A 203 -16.95 3.41 -7.82
N ILE A 204 -15.88 2.73 -7.39
CA ILE A 204 -15.48 1.40 -7.84
C ILE A 204 -16.60 0.41 -7.50
N PHE A 205 -17.10 0.42 -6.27
CA PHE A 205 -18.19 -0.47 -5.84
C PHE A 205 -19.49 -0.22 -6.61
N ILE A 206 -19.88 1.04 -6.83
CA ILE A 206 -21.07 1.40 -7.61
C ILE A 206 -20.86 1.04 -9.08
N ALA A 207 -19.69 1.33 -9.66
CA ALA A 207 -19.39 0.95 -11.05
C ALA A 207 -19.36 -0.57 -11.21
N GLN A 208 -18.87 -1.30 -10.20
CA GLN A 208 -18.98 -2.76 -10.11
C GLN A 208 -20.44 -3.20 -10.02
N ALA A 209 -21.28 -2.56 -9.19
CA ALA A 209 -22.67 -2.95 -8.98
C ALA A 209 -23.65 -2.53 -10.09
N THR A 210 -23.35 -1.45 -10.82
CA THR A 210 -24.21 -0.88 -11.87
C THR A 210 -23.83 -1.34 -13.27
N THR A 211 -22.66 -1.98 -13.43
CA THR A 211 -22.35 -2.72 -14.66
C THR A 211 -23.24 -3.97 -14.69
N PRO A 212 -24.14 -4.14 -15.69
CA PRO A 212 -25.02 -5.30 -15.76
C PRO A 212 -24.21 -6.60 -15.80
N GLY A 213 -24.45 -7.51 -14.86
CA GLY A 213 -23.82 -8.85 -14.82
C GLY A 213 -22.79 -9.09 -13.70
N TRP A 214 -22.70 -8.23 -12.69
CA TRP A 214 -21.63 -8.31 -11.67
C TRP A 214 -22.11 -8.85 -10.32
N GLY A 215 -22.09 -10.17 -10.16
CA GLY A 215 -21.29 -10.70 -9.06
C GLY A 215 -19.81 -10.56 -9.44
N SER A 216 -18.90 -10.34 -8.49
CA SER A 216 -17.44 -10.41 -8.63
C SER A 216 -16.87 -11.10 -9.89
N THR A 217 -16.78 -10.40 -11.04
CA THR A 217 -16.35 -11.00 -12.33
C THR A 217 -14.85 -10.79 -12.56
N PHE A 218 -14.09 -11.88 -12.59
CA PHE A 218 -12.70 -11.85 -13.03
C PHE A 218 -12.66 -11.75 -14.56
N LYS A 219 -12.07 -10.67 -15.06
CA LYS A 219 -11.79 -10.49 -16.49
C LYS A 219 -10.39 -11.00 -16.79
N VAL A 220 -10.32 -12.06 -17.59
CA VAL A 220 -9.06 -12.73 -17.92
C VAL A 220 -8.88 -12.73 -19.45
N PRO A 221 -7.77 -12.22 -19.99
CA PRO A 221 -7.54 -12.22 -21.43
C PRO A 221 -7.33 -13.65 -21.96
N ILE A 222 -7.83 -13.93 -23.17
CA ILE A 222 -7.60 -15.19 -23.87
C ILE A 222 -6.20 -15.13 -24.51
N GLU A 223 -5.17 -15.40 -23.72
CA GLU A 223 -3.78 -15.43 -24.18
C GLU A 223 -3.10 -16.76 -23.81
N ARG A 224 -2.00 -17.09 -24.50
CA ARG A 224 -1.28 -18.37 -24.31
C ARG A 224 -0.33 -18.38 -23.11
N ASP A 225 -0.21 -17.25 -22.41
CA ASP A 225 0.72 -17.10 -21.28
C ASP A 225 0.02 -17.23 -19.94
N ILE A 226 0.82 -17.42 -18.89
CA ILE A 226 0.35 -17.44 -17.51
C ILE A 226 0.00 -16.01 -17.08
N ARG A 227 -1.17 -15.84 -16.44
CA ARG A 227 -1.69 -14.55 -15.98
C ARG A 227 -2.12 -14.64 -14.54
N LEU A 228 -1.91 -13.55 -13.79
CA LEU A 228 -2.46 -13.35 -12.47
C LEU A 228 -3.42 -12.16 -12.51
N GLY A 229 -4.54 -12.25 -11.80
CA GLY A 229 -5.51 -11.16 -11.73
C GLY A 229 -6.31 -11.19 -10.44
N SER A 230 -7.02 -10.10 -10.20
CA SER A 230 -8.05 -9.97 -9.18
C SER A 230 -9.31 -9.38 -9.83
N ILE A 231 -10.38 -9.23 -9.05
CA ILE A 231 -11.58 -8.49 -9.49
C ILE A 231 -11.23 -7.04 -9.87
N ALA A 232 -10.19 -6.46 -9.25
CA ALA A 232 -9.73 -5.10 -9.52
C ALA A 232 -8.85 -5.00 -10.79
N GLY A 233 -8.44 -6.13 -11.38
CA GLY A 233 -7.65 -6.13 -12.61
C GLY A 233 -6.47 -7.09 -12.62
N ALA A 234 -5.71 -7.05 -13.71
CA ALA A 234 -4.51 -7.85 -13.93
C ALA A 234 -3.41 -7.47 -12.94
N ILE A 235 -2.79 -8.48 -12.34
CA ILE A 235 -1.69 -8.35 -11.38
C ILE A 235 -0.37 -8.57 -12.12
N SER A 236 0.64 -7.78 -11.75
CA SER A 236 1.98 -7.90 -12.33
C SER A 236 2.67 -9.18 -11.87
N ILE A 237 3.34 -9.88 -12.79
CA ILE A 237 4.27 -10.95 -12.47
C ILE A 237 5.68 -10.39 -12.68
N ALA A 238 6.40 -10.14 -11.58
CA ALA A 238 7.74 -9.57 -11.63
C ALA A 238 8.77 -10.62 -12.10
N PRO A 239 9.76 -10.26 -12.93
CA PRO A 239 10.86 -11.17 -13.22
C PRO A 239 11.74 -11.33 -11.97
N ALA A 240 12.12 -12.56 -11.63
CA ALA A 240 12.98 -12.85 -10.49
C ALA A 240 14.17 -13.71 -10.94
N ASN A 241 15.41 -13.21 -10.88
CA ASN A 241 16.63 -13.98 -11.17
C ASN A 241 16.57 -14.79 -12.50
N ASN A 242 16.02 -14.22 -13.58
CA ASN A 242 15.76 -14.89 -14.87
C ASN A 242 14.80 -16.11 -14.79
N LEU A 243 14.13 -16.34 -13.66
CA LEU A 243 13.06 -17.32 -13.49
C LEU A 243 11.73 -16.67 -13.90
N THR A 244 11.00 -17.34 -14.77
CA THR A 244 9.62 -17.00 -15.10
C THR A 244 8.69 -17.89 -14.31
N ILE A 245 7.43 -17.48 -14.11
CA ILE A 245 6.44 -18.34 -13.46
C ILE A 245 6.25 -19.67 -14.23
N TYR A 246 6.38 -19.64 -15.56
CA TYR A 246 6.35 -20.85 -16.38
C TYR A 246 7.51 -21.80 -16.05
N SER A 247 8.74 -21.29 -16.00
CA SER A 247 9.90 -22.14 -15.68
C SER A 247 9.90 -22.61 -14.23
N ALA A 248 9.36 -21.81 -13.29
CA ALA A 248 9.14 -22.24 -11.90
C ALA A 248 8.20 -23.45 -11.82
N ILE A 249 7.08 -23.43 -12.55
CA ILE A 249 6.14 -24.56 -12.64
C ILE A 249 6.82 -25.79 -13.24
N GLN A 250 7.49 -25.66 -14.39
CA GLN A 250 8.13 -26.79 -15.05
C GLN A 250 9.25 -27.41 -14.19
N ASN A 251 10.06 -26.57 -13.53
CA ASN A 251 11.10 -27.03 -12.63
C ASN A 251 10.50 -27.71 -11.39
N GLY A 252 9.41 -27.20 -10.85
CA GLY A 252 8.69 -27.83 -9.74
C GLY A 252 8.12 -29.19 -10.09
N ILE A 253 7.53 -29.33 -11.29
CA ILE A 253 7.11 -30.64 -11.84
C ILE A 253 8.30 -31.59 -11.94
N ALA A 254 9.45 -31.12 -12.47
CA ALA A 254 10.65 -31.93 -12.61
C ALA A 254 11.20 -32.40 -11.26
N LEU A 255 11.21 -31.52 -10.24
CA LEU A 255 11.60 -31.87 -8.88
C LEU A 255 10.68 -32.95 -8.30
N LEU A 256 9.36 -32.76 -8.37
CA LEU A 256 8.39 -33.73 -7.88
C LEU A 256 8.51 -35.07 -8.60
N LYS A 257 8.72 -35.07 -9.91
CA LYS A 257 8.90 -36.28 -10.72
C LYS A 257 10.17 -37.06 -10.34
N GLY A 258 11.20 -36.36 -9.85
CA GLY A 258 12.43 -36.99 -9.34
C GLY A 258 12.26 -37.69 -7.99
N LEU A 259 11.13 -37.49 -7.30
CA LEU A 259 10.84 -38.11 -6.01
C LEU A 259 10.17 -39.48 -6.20
N GLY A 260 10.48 -40.43 -5.32
CA GLY A 260 9.83 -41.74 -5.32
C GLY A 260 8.39 -41.68 -4.81
N GLU A 261 7.55 -42.65 -5.21
CA GLU A 261 6.12 -42.71 -4.83
C GLU A 261 5.89 -42.67 -3.32
N SER A 262 6.79 -43.25 -2.52
CA SER A 262 6.70 -43.24 -1.06
C SER A 262 6.73 -41.82 -0.47
N ILE A 263 7.50 -40.91 -1.08
CA ILE A 263 7.55 -39.50 -0.68
C ILE A 263 6.31 -38.77 -1.17
N LEU A 264 5.96 -38.95 -2.45
CA LEU A 264 4.83 -38.26 -3.07
C LEU A 264 3.49 -38.60 -2.42
N SER A 265 3.32 -39.84 -1.94
CA SER A 265 2.09 -40.28 -1.27
C SER A 265 1.73 -39.47 -0.01
N ARG A 266 2.70 -38.74 0.56
CA ARG A 266 2.57 -37.94 1.79
C ARG A 266 2.18 -36.48 1.56
N ALA A 267 1.55 -36.13 0.42
CA ALA A 267 1.21 -34.75 0.06
C ALA A 267 2.44 -33.84 -0.08
N THR A 268 3.28 -34.11 -1.08
CA THR A 268 4.49 -33.29 -1.31
C THR A 268 4.19 -32.11 -2.25
N ALA A 269 4.64 -30.91 -1.87
CA ALA A 269 4.49 -29.69 -2.64
C ALA A 269 5.83 -28.96 -2.85
N VAL A 270 5.89 -28.12 -3.87
CA VAL A 270 7.02 -27.25 -4.23
C VAL A 270 6.48 -25.82 -4.37
N GLY A 271 7.07 -24.85 -3.68
CA GLY A 271 6.72 -23.44 -3.85
C GLY A 271 7.20 -22.89 -5.19
N ILE A 272 6.32 -22.20 -5.93
CA ILE A 272 6.57 -21.71 -7.30
C ILE A 272 6.43 -20.20 -7.47
N GLY A 273 5.87 -19.49 -6.49
CA GLY A 273 5.71 -18.03 -6.55
C GLY A 273 5.24 -17.42 -5.23
N ALA A 274 5.76 -16.26 -4.87
CA ALA A 274 5.33 -15.46 -3.71
C ALA A 274 4.51 -14.24 -4.14
N LEU A 275 3.43 -13.96 -3.42
CA LEU A 275 2.62 -12.76 -3.53
C LEU A 275 3.18 -11.69 -2.61
N ILE A 276 3.59 -10.56 -3.19
CA ILE A 276 4.15 -9.40 -2.49
C ILE A 276 3.11 -8.29 -2.53
N TYR A 277 2.71 -7.82 -1.35
CA TYR A 277 1.72 -6.76 -1.17
C TYR A 277 2.40 -5.40 -1.15
N SER A 278 1.82 -4.42 -1.85
CA SER A 278 2.28 -3.05 -1.80
C SER A 278 2.11 -2.49 -0.38
N PRO A 279 3.13 -1.81 0.18
CA PRO A 279 3.00 -1.12 1.47
C PRO A 279 1.96 0.00 1.41
N ALA A 280 1.61 0.50 0.22
CA ALA A 280 0.56 1.49 0.01
C ALA A 280 -0.87 0.93 0.19
N LEU A 281 -1.02 -0.40 0.29
CA LEU A 281 -2.31 -0.99 0.65
C LEU A 281 -2.52 -0.87 2.16
N GLY A 282 -3.70 -0.36 2.53
CA GLY A 282 -4.19 -0.52 3.90
C GLY A 282 -4.30 -2.01 4.26
N ASN A 283 -4.20 -2.35 5.54
CA ASN A 283 -4.22 -3.74 5.99
C ASN A 283 -5.49 -4.49 5.53
N GLY A 284 -6.62 -3.79 5.38
CA GLY A 284 -7.90 -4.36 4.96
C GLY A 284 -8.04 -4.56 3.46
N GLU A 285 -7.11 -4.03 2.68
CA GLU A 285 -6.98 -4.25 1.24
C GLU A 285 -5.97 -5.35 0.91
N ARG A 286 -5.25 -5.87 1.92
CA ARG A 286 -4.35 -7.02 1.77
C ARG A 286 -5.14 -8.32 1.66
N TYR A 287 -4.56 -9.30 0.98
CA TYR A 287 -5.16 -10.61 0.71
C TYR A 287 -6.48 -10.60 -0.09
N PRO A 288 -6.61 -9.83 -1.19
CA PRO A 288 -7.75 -9.96 -2.08
C PRO A 288 -7.73 -11.35 -2.73
N GLN A 289 -8.90 -11.78 -3.19
CA GLN A 289 -8.99 -13.00 -3.97
C GLN A 289 -8.24 -12.80 -5.31
N THR A 290 -7.30 -13.69 -5.59
CA THR A 290 -6.50 -13.73 -6.81
C THR A 290 -6.87 -14.93 -7.66
N LEU A 291 -6.61 -14.81 -8.95
CA LEU A 291 -6.84 -15.83 -9.98
C LEU A 291 -5.58 -15.97 -10.81
N LEU A 292 -4.95 -17.15 -10.77
CA LEU A 292 -3.86 -17.56 -11.65
C LEU A 292 -4.46 -18.39 -12.80
N SER A 293 -4.30 -17.93 -14.04
CA SER A 293 -4.81 -18.59 -15.24
C SER A 293 -3.66 -18.99 -16.16
N MET A 294 -3.74 -20.17 -16.76
CA MET A 294 -2.76 -20.66 -17.72
C MET A 294 -3.39 -21.66 -18.71
N PRO A 295 -2.76 -21.94 -19.87
CA PRO A 295 -3.16 -23.07 -20.68
C PRO A 295 -3.05 -24.38 -19.88
N ALA A 296 -4.06 -25.24 -19.92
CA ALA A 296 -4.02 -26.50 -19.17
C ALA A 296 -2.85 -27.41 -19.60
N GLY A 297 -2.43 -27.29 -20.87
CA GLY A 297 -1.26 -27.98 -21.41
C GLY A 297 0.07 -27.60 -20.75
N ALA A 298 0.16 -26.45 -20.06
CA ALA A 298 1.34 -26.08 -19.30
C ALA A 298 1.56 -26.98 -18.07
N LEU A 299 0.47 -27.51 -17.49
CA LEU A 299 0.56 -28.42 -16.34
C LEU A 299 0.69 -29.88 -16.80
N LEU A 300 -0.02 -30.24 -17.87
CA LEU A 300 0.02 -31.58 -18.45
C LEU A 300 -0.02 -31.50 -19.99
N PRO A 301 1.11 -31.71 -20.70
CA PRO A 301 1.18 -31.55 -22.16
C PRO A 301 0.19 -32.43 -22.93
N GLN A 302 -0.12 -33.62 -22.41
CA GLN A 302 -1.12 -34.53 -22.96
C GLN A 302 -2.33 -34.58 -22.05
N LEU A 303 -3.30 -33.72 -22.34
CA LEU A 303 -4.52 -33.65 -21.56
C LEU A 303 -5.43 -34.89 -21.77
N PRO A 304 -6.26 -35.26 -20.78
CA PRO A 304 -7.19 -36.37 -20.91
C PRO A 304 -8.16 -36.20 -22.10
N PRO A 305 -8.41 -37.26 -22.90
CA PRO A 305 -9.21 -37.15 -24.13
C PRO A 305 -10.70 -36.87 -23.87
N ASN A 306 -11.20 -37.17 -22.67
CA ASN A 306 -12.60 -37.02 -22.27
C ASN A 306 -12.91 -35.65 -21.62
N LEU A 307 -12.01 -34.66 -21.74
CA LEU A 307 -12.19 -33.34 -21.14
C LEU A 307 -13.50 -32.65 -21.51
N HIS A 308 -13.90 -32.69 -22.79
CA HIS A 308 -15.12 -32.01 -23.24
C HIS A 308 -16.39 -32.69 -22.70
N GLU A 309 -16.42 -34.03 -22.65
CA GLU A 309 -17.50 -34.79 -22.03
C GLU A 309 -17.62 -34.49 -20.53
N ALA A 310 -16.47 -34.40 -19.84
CA ALA A 310 -16.41 -33.99 -18.44
C ALA A 310 -16.91 -32.54 -18.26
N ALA A 311 -16.60 -31.62 -19.18
CA ALA A 311 -17.06 -30.24 -19.11
C ALA A 311 -18.59 -30.11 -19.22
N VAL A 312 -19.20 -30.85 -20.16
CA VAL A 312 -20.66 -30.85 -20.41
C VAL A 312 -21.43 -31.41 -19.20
N THR A 313 -20.87 -32.43 -18.53
CA THR A 313 -21.47 -33.06 -17.35
C THR A 313 -21.08 -32.38 -16.03
N ALA A 314 -20.29 -31.30 -16.09
CA ALA A 314 -19.68 -30.67 -14.91
C ALA A 314 -18.91 -31.68 -14.01
N GLY A 315 -18.29 -32.68 -14.64
CA GLY A 315 -17.52 -33.73 -14.00
C GLY A 315 -16.11 -33.32 -13.57
N THR A 316 -15.24 -34.32 -13.41
CA THR A 316 -13.84 -34.16 -12.97
C THR A 316 -12.90 -35.02 -13.82
N VAL A 317 -11.65 -34.60 -13.95
CA VAL A 317 -10.55 -35.41 -14.50
C VAL A 317 -9.43 -35.52 -13.49
N GLU A 318 -8.58 -36.55 -13.61
CA GLU A 318 -7.43 -36.72 -12.73
C GLU A 318 -6.18 -36.10 -13.37
N LEU A 319 -5.50 -35.23 -12.62
CA LEU A 319 -4.18 -34.69 -12.99
C LEU A 319 -3.10 -35.26 -12.06
N PRO A 320 -1.86 -35.45 -12.55
CA PRO A 320 -0.72 -35.89 -11.72
C PRO A 320 -0.13 -34.78 -10.85
N TYR A 321 -0.43 -33.52 -11.17
CA TYR A 321 -0.03 -32.34 -10.42
C TYR A 321 -1.20 -31.35 -10.38
N ARG A 322 -1.32 -30.63 -9.27
CA ARG A 322 -2.30 -29.54 -9.09
C ARG A 322 -1.63 -28.35 -8.43
N ILE A 323 -2.09 -27.14 -8.72
CA ILE A 323 -1.58 -25.93 -8.09
C ILE A 323 -2.55 -25.50 -6.99
N TYR A 324 -1.99 -25.20 -5.83
CA TYR A 324 -2.68 -24.61 -4.69
C TYR A 324 -2.18 -23.19 -4.49
N GLY A 325 -3.11 -22.25 -4.38
CA GLY A 325 -2.82 -20.86 -4.02
C GLY A 325 -3.27 -20.57 -2.60
N ASP A 326 -2.40 -19.95 -1.82
CA ASP A 326 -2.72 -19.38 -0.52
C ASP A 326 -2.60 -17.84 -0.57
N HIS A 327 -2.81 -17.17 0.55
CA HIS A 327 -2.72 -15.73 0.70
C HIS A 327 -1.35 -15.15 0.36
N ASN A 328 -0.26 -15.90 0.52
CA ASN A 328 1.12 -15.40 0.30
C ASN A 328 1.88 -16.09 -0.83
N GLU A 329 1.40 -17.22 -1.34
CA GLU A 329 2.18 -18.00 -2.30
C GLU A 329 1.33 -18.96 -3.13
N TYR A 330 1.95 -19.45 -4.21
CA TYR A 330 1.46 -20.57 -4.99
C TYR A 330 2.43 -21.75 -4.86
N LYS A 331 1.87 -22.94 -4.65
CA LYS A 331 2.60 -24.21 -4.62
C LYS A 331 2.05 -25.17 -5.67
N ILE A 332 2.94 -25.96 -6.27
CA ILE A 332 2.55 -27.12 -7.07
C ILE A 332 2.66 -28.39 -6.23
N THR A 333 1.62 -29.21 -6.24
CA THR A 333 1.48 -30.41 -5.40
C THR A 333 1.35 -31.64 -6.27
N ALA A 334 2.03 -32.73 -5.91
CA ALA A 334 1.88 -34.02 -6.57
C ALA A 334 0.63 -34.77 -6.08
N THR A 335 -0.08 -35.41 -7.02
CA THR A 335 -1.31 -36.17 -6.75
C THR A 335 -1.21 -37.61 -7.27
N PRO A 336 -0.36 -38.45 -6.65
CA PRO A 336 -0.24 -39.84 -7.06
C PRO A 336 -1.52 -40.64 -6.73
N THR A 337 -1.81 -41.68 -7.50
CA THR A 337 -3.03 -42.50 -7.37
C THR A 337 -3.22 -43.11 -5.97
N ALA A 338 -2.13 -43.45 -5.28
CA ALA A 338 -2.15 -43.99 -3.91
C ALA A 338 -1.89 -42.91 -2.84
N GLY A 339 -1.93 -41.62 -3.21
CA GLY A 339 -1.65 -40.50 -2.30
C GLY A 339 -2.87 -40.04 -1.51
N VAL A 340 -2.59 -39.27 -0.44
CA VAL A 340 -3.64 -38.64 0.39
C VAL A 340 -4.27 -37.40 -0.26
N VAL A 341 -3.65 -36.87 -1.32
CA VAL A 341 -4.10 -35.67 -2.03
C VAL A 341 -4.95 -36.06 -3.23
N SER A 342 -6.15 -35.48 -3.35
CA SER A 342 -7.05 -35.76 -4.46
C SER A 342 -6.48 -35.33 -5.81
N ALA A 343 -6.41 -36.24 -6.78
CA ALA A 343 -6.06 -35.94 -8.16
C ALA A 343 -7.21 -35.29 -8.96
N LYS A 344 -8.44 -35.30 -8.44
CA LYS A 344 -9.65 -34.90 -9.16
C LYS A 344 -9.76 -33.38 -9.29
N VAL A 345 -9.64 -32.89 -10.51
CA VAL A 345 -9.83 -31.49 -10.90
C VAL A 345 -11.19 -31.33 -11.58
N PRO A 346 -12.04 -30.37 -11.19
CA PRO A 346 -13.30 -30.13 -11.86
C PRO A 346 -13.08 -29.59 -13.28
N VAL A 347 -14.00 -29.96 -14.17
CA VAL A 347 -14.01 -29.47 -15.56
C VAL A 347 -15.33 -28.77 -15.81
N ARG A 348 -15.27 -27.55 -16.35
CA ARG A 348 -16.45 -26.72 -16.58
C ARG A 348 -16.51 -26.18 -18.00
N MET A 349 -17.72 -26.12 -18.53
CA MET A 349 -17.98 -25.57 -19.85
C MET A 349 -18.13 -24.06 -19.77
N LEU A 350 -17.37 -23.32 -20.58
CA LEU A 350 -17.60 -21.91 -20.82
C LEU A 350 -18.74 -21.72 -21.82
N VAL A 351 -19.55 -20.69 -21.60
CA VAL A 351 -20.66 -20.33 -22.47
C VAL A 351 -20.32 -19.07 -23.24
N LEU A 352 -20.48 -19.08 -24.56
CA LEU A 352 -20.32 -17.88 -25.38
C LEU A 352 -21.48 -16.92 -25.11
N ASP A 353 -21.17 -15.74 -24.58
CA ASP A 353 -22.09 -14.62 -24.53
C ASP A 353 -21.88 -13.74 -25.76
N SER A 354 -22.84 -13.82 -26.68
CA SER A 354 -22.82 -13.05 -27.93
C SER A 354 -23.03 -11.54 -27.72
N LYS A 355 -23.57 -11.11 -26.56
CA LYS A 355 -23.81 -9.69 -26.25
C LYS A 355 -22.54 -9.00 -25.79
N THR A 356 -21.77 -9.65 -24.92
CA THR A 356 -20.49 -9.14 -24.41
C THR A 356 -19.30 -9.56 -25.26
N ASN A 357 -19.52 -10.43 -26.26
CA ASN A 357 -18.50 -11.05 -27.09
C ASN A 357 -17.39 -11.67 -26.22
N SER A 358 -17.79 -12.49 -25.25
CA SER A 358 -16.89 -13.14 -24.29
C SER A 358 -17.35 -14.56 -23.99
N TYR A 359 -16.43 -15.40 -23.54
CA TYR A 359 -16.77 -16.69 -22.94
C TYR A 359 -16.90 -16.52 -21.43
N ASN A 360 -18.02 -16.96 -20.86
CA ASN A 360 -18.37 -16.70 -19.47
C ASN A 360 -18.62 -17.99 -18.69
N PHE A 361 -18.40 -17.93 -17.38
CA PHE A 361 -18.81 -18.96 -16.42
C PHE A 361 -19.23 -18.30 -15.10
N THR A 362 -20.25 -18.87 -14.46
CA THR A 362 -20.71 -18.48 -13.13
C THR A 362 -20.76 -19.73 -12.27
N SER A 363 -20.06 -19.72 -11.13
CA SER A 363 -20.10 -20.84 -10.18
C SER A 363 -21.40 -20.87 -9.39
N SER A 364 -21.70 -22.03 -8.78
CA SER A 364 -22.87 -22.24 -7.93
C SER A 364 -22.56 -22.13 -6.44
N ASP A 365 -21.41 -21.54 -6.10
CA ASP A 365 -20.98 -21.36 -4.72
C ASP A 365 -21.87 -20.33 -3.98
N THR A 366 -21.84 -20.36 -2.64
CA THR A 366 -22.56 -19.40 -1.78
C THR A 366 -22.20 -17.95 -2.11
N LEU A 367 -20.96 -17.72 -2.53
CA LEU A 367 -20.49 -16.50 -3.20
C LEU A 367 -20.08 -16.87 -4.64
N PRO A 368 -20.96 -16.65 -5.62
CA PRO A 368 -20.68 -17.02 -7.00
C PRO A 368 -19.41 -16.34 -7.52
N ILE A 369 -18.54 -17.14 -8.13
CA ILE A 369 -17.40 -16.67 -8.88
C ILE A 369 -17.82 -16.52 -10.34
N ASN A 370 -17.67 -15.31 -10.86
CA ASN A 370 -17.90 -15.03 -12.27
C ASN A 370 -16.58 -14.93 -13.01
N LEU A 371 -16.46 -15.62 -14.14
CA LEU A 371 -15.33 -15.55 -15.05
C LEU A 371 -15.81 -15.02 -16.39
N SER A 372 -15.03 -14.10 -16.95
CA SER A 372 -15.25 -13.56 -18.29
C SER A 372 -13.94 -13.54 -19.07
N PHE A 373 -13.97 -14.14 -20.25
CA PHE A 373 -12.86 -14.21 -21.19
C PHE A 373 -13.24 -13.45 -22.47
N PRO A 374 -12.89 -12.15 -22.58
CA PRO A 374 -13.25 -11.32 -23.73
C PRO A 374 -12.62 -11.84 -25.04
N ILE A 375 -13.39 -11.82 -26.12
CA ILE A 375 -12.93 -12.18 -27.46
C ILE A 375 -12.57 -10.89 -28.20
N THR A 376 -11.31 -10.72 -28.58
CA THR A 376 -10.91 -9.63 -29.48
C THR A 376 -11.24 -10.02 -30.92
N ARG A 377 -12.11 -9.26 -31.60
CA ARG A 377 -12.22 -9.31 -33.07
C ARG A 377 -11.39 -8.16 -33.66
N PRO A 378 -10.56 -8.39 -34.68
CA PRO A 378 -10.02 -7.28 -35.47
C PRO A 378 -11.21 -6.50 -36.06
N THR A 379 -11.15 -5.17 -35.98
CA THR A 379 -12.22 -4.26 -36.40
C THR A 379 -12.42 -4.20 -37.92
N ASN A 380 -11.58 -4.90 -38.68
CA ASN A 380 -11.70 -5.07 -40.12
C ASN A 380 -11.11 -6.42 -40.56
N ASN A 381 -11.58 -6.96 -41.69
CA ASN A 381 -11.00 -8.14 -42.36
C ASN A 381 -9.63 -7.82 -43.01
N SER A 382 -8.91 -6.81 -42.50
CA SER A 382 -7.61 -6.41 -43.01
C SER A 382 -6.53 -7.26 -42.35
N THR A 383 -5.62 -7.80 -43.16
CA THR A 383 -4.46 -8.59 -42.69
C THR A 383 -3.31 -7.72 -42.17
N ALA A 384 -3.53 -6.41 -41.95
CA ALA A 384 -2.44 -5.43 -41.84
C ALA A 384 -2.03 -5.03 -40.41
N PHE A 385 -2.82 -5.31 -39.36
CA PHE A 385 -2.42 -4.99 -37.97
C PHE A 385 -3.01 -6.01 -36.97
N PRO A 386 -2.27 -6.43 -35.94
CA PRO A 386 -2.81 -7.32 -34.92
C PRO A 386 -3.96 -6.65 -34.17
N ALA A 387 -5.01 -7.41 -33.87
CA ALA A 387 -6.12 -6.95 -33.03
C ALA A 387 -5.57 -6.45 -31.69
N GLN A 388 -5.93 -5.23 -31.31
CA GLN A 388 -5.53 -4.65 -30.02
C GLN A 388 -6.12 -5.51 -28.88
N PRO A 389 -5.31 -5.97 -27.91
CA PRO A 389 -5.81 -6.71 -26.76
C PRO A 389 -6.89 -5.91 -26.03
N ALA A 390 -7.94 -6.57 -25.55
CA ALA A 390 -8.90 -5.92 -24.66
C ALA A 390 -8.14 -5.46 -23.41
N GLU A 391 -8.12 -4.15 -23.14
CA GLU A 391 -7.42 -3.61 -21.97
C GLU A 391 -8.13 -4.09 -20.70
N VAL A 392 -7.42 -4.94 -19.94
CA VAL A 392 -7.81 -5.28 -18.57
C VAL A 392 -7.12 -4.28 -17.65
N PRO A 393 -7.84 -3.58 -16.75
CA PRO A 393 -7.22 -2.68 -15.78
C PRO A 393 -6.07 -3.36 -15.05
N ARG A 394 -5.02 -2.62 -14.71
CA ARG A 394 -3.89 -3.15 -13.94
C ARG A 394 -4.11 -2.87 -12.45
N TYR A 395 -4.02 -3.90 -11.64
CA TYR A 395 -4.02 -3.78 -10.18
C TYR A 395 -2.57 -3.74 -9.67
N THR A 396 -2.19 -2.63 -9.03
CA THR A 396 -0.83 -2.37 -8.53
C THR A 396 -0.64 -2.73 -7.06
N GLY A 397 -1.70 -3.19 -6.37
CA GLY A 397 -1.62 -3.55 -4.95
C GLY A 397 -0.85 -4.84 -4.66
N ILE A 398 -0.69 -5.72 -5.66
CA ILE A 398 0.03 -6.98 -5.52
C ILE A 398 1.01 -7.15 -6.68
N THR A 399 2.10 -7.87 -6.41
CA THR A 399 2.98 -8.44 -7.43
C THR A 399 3.24 -9.90 -7.13
N LEU A 400 3.24 -10.77 -8.14
CA LEU A 400 3.71 -12.15 -8.01
C LEU A 400 5.18 -12.22 -8.41
N THR A 401 6.01 -12.74 -7.53
CA THR A 401 7.44 -12.97 -7.75
C THR A 401 7.65 -14.48 -7.92
N PRO A 402 8.05 -14.98 -9.10
CA PRO A 402 8.41 -16.38 -9.31
C PRO A 402 9.55 -16.78 -8.37
N LEU A 403 9.43 -17.96 -7.78
CA LEU A 403 10.48 -18.55 -6.95
C LEU A 403 10.45 -20.07 -7.10
N LEU A 404 11.45 -20.76 -6.55
CA LEU A 404 11.46 -22.21 -6.50
C LEU A 404 11.92 -22.66 -5.10
N ILE A 405 10.99 -23.13 -4.28
CA ILE A 405 11.27 -23.68 -2.94
C ILE A 405 11.38 -25.20 -3.05
N GLN A 406 12.32 -25.81 -2.31
CA GLN A 406 12.55 -27.25 -2.34
C GLN A 406 11.29 -28.04 -1.93
N PRO A 407 11.14 -29.29 -2.41
CA PRO A 407 9.97 -30.10 -2.08
C PRO A 407 9.82 -30.32 -0.57
N GLU A 408 8.62 -30.09 -0.06
CA GLU A 408 8.25 -30.31 1.33
C GLU A 408 7.02 -31.20 1.45
N THR A 409 6.96 -32.00 2.52
CA THR A 409 5.80 -32.81 2.85
C THR A 409 4.80 -31.97 3.63
N LEU A 410 3.58 -31.84 3.13
CA LEU A 410 2.52 -31.10 3.81
C LEU A 410 1.98 -31.89 5.01
N PRO A 411 1.65 -31.24 6.13
CA PRO A 411 1.05 -31.92 7.28
C PRO A 411 -0.28 -32.58 6.92
N ALA A 412 -0.56 -33.77 7.46
CA ALA A 412 -1.81 -34.49 7.17
C ALA A 412 -3.08 -33.74 7.61
N ALA A 413 -2.96 -32.79 8.56
CA ALA A 413 -4.04 -31.91 9.00
C ALA A 413 -4.24 -30.67 8.10
N GLU A 414 -3.32 -30.42 7.17
CA GLU A 414 -3.20 -29.22 6.33
C GLU A 414 -3.06 -29.59 4.86
N LEU A 415 -3.87 -30.57 4.43
CA LEU A 415 -3.94 -30.90 3.01
C LEU A 415 -4.49 -29.71 2.21
N PRO A 416 -3.99 -29.47 0.98
CA PRO A 416 -4.44 -28.36 0.15
C PRO A 416 -5.94 -28.40 -0.15
N ASP A 417 -6.64 -27.29 0.12
CA ASP A 417 -7.99 -27.06 -0.39
C ASP A 417 -7.90 -26.49 -1.80
N PHE A 418 -7.85 -27.38 -2.81
CA PHE A 418 -7.70 -26.94 -4.18
C PHE A 418 -8.93 -26.19 -4.68
N ARG A 419 -8.75 -24.90 -4.94
CA ARG A 419 -9.70 -24.05 -5.64
C ARG A 419 -9.30 -23.87 -7.10
N ASP A 420 -9.15 -24.98 -7.80
CA ASP A 420 -8.74 -25.04 -9.21
C ASP A 420 -9.85 -25.61 -10.11
N CYS A 421 -9.78 -25.31 -11.40
CA CYS A 421 -10.70 -25.84 -12.40
C CYS A 421 -10.08 -25.79 -13.79
N ILE A 422 -10.40 -26.79 -14.62
CA ILE A 422 -10.19 -26.71 -16.07
C ILE A 422 -11.45 -26.13 -16.70
N TYR A 423 -11.32 -25.03 -17.42
CA TYR A 423 -12.39 -24.46 -18.23
C TYR A 423 -12.16 -24.81 -19.70
N CYS A 424 -13.15 -25.47 -20.29
CA CYS A 424 -13.17 -25.78 -21.70
C CYS A 424 -13.95 -24.70 -22.45
N PHE A 425 -13.46 -24.33 -23.64
CA PHE A 425 -14.23 -23.54 -24.59
C PHE A 425 -15.13 -24.46 -25.43
N PRO A 426 -16.26 -23.96 -26.00
CA PRO A 426 -17.02 -24.71 -26.99
C PRO A 426 -16.11 -25.25 -28.09
N VAL A 427 -16.32 -26.49 -28.55
CA VAL A 427 -15.42 -27.17 -29.49
C VAL A 427 -15.24 -26.39 -30.80
N GLU A 428 -16.26 -25.65 -31.20
CA GLU A 428 -16.28 -24.83 -32.41
C GLU A 428 -15.33 -23.62 -32.33
N SER A 429 -14.91 -23.25 -31.12
CA SER A 429 -13.98 -22.12 -30.91
C SER A 429 -12.55 -22.41 -31.37
N GLY A 430 -12.14 -23.68 -31.39
CA GLY A 430 -10.75 -24.10 -31.61
C GLY A 430 -9.76 -23.67 -30.53
N LEU A 431 -10.24 -23.10 -29.40
CA LEU A 431 -9.39 -22.64 -28.30
C LEU A 431 -9.02 -23.80 -27.36
N PRO A 432 -7.76 -23.86 -26.90
CA PRO A 432 -7.34 -24.88 -25.94
C PRO A 432 -7.98 -24.63 -24.57
N PRO A 433 -8.20 -25.67 -23.75
CA PRO A 433 -8.69 -25.52 -22.39
C PRO A 433 -7.67 -24.79 -21.51
N ILE A 434 -8.19 -24.05 -20.54
CA ILE A 434 -7.41 -23.27 -19.57
C ILE A 434 -7.54 -23.88 -18.18
N TYR A 435 -6.46 -23.86 -17.42
CA TYR A 435 -6.43 -24.22 -16.01
C TYR A 435 -6.36 -22.95 -15.18
N VAL A 436 -7.30 -22.81 -14.26
CA VAL A 436 -7.47 -21.62 -13.42
C VAL A 436 -7.40 -22.04 -11.96
N VAL A 437 -6.63 -21.30 -11.17
CA VAL A 437 -6.47 -21.51 -9.73
C VAL A 437 -6.78 -20.21 -9.01
N PHE A 438 -7.73 -20.28 -8.08
CA PHE A 438 -7.98 -19.20 -7.14
C PHE A 438 -7.09 -19.39 -5.91
N ASN A 439 -6.60 -18.29 -5.34
CA ASN A 439 -6.09 -18.41 -3.99
C ASN A 439 -7.26 -18.74 -3.03
N THR A 440 -6.91 -19.51 -2.02
CA THR A 440 -7.75 -19.65 -0.84
C THR A 440 -7.55 -18.38 -0.02
N PRO A 441 -8.62 -17.75 0.51
CA PRO A 441 -8.45 -17.01 1.75
C PRO A 441 -7.74 -17.91 2.76
N TYR A 442 -6.93 -17.36 3.67
CA TYR A 442 -6.36 -18.19 4.73
C TYR A 442 -7.47 -18.99 5.43
N LYS A 443 -7.13 -20.19 5.91
CA LYS A 443 -8.10 -21.21 6.34
C LYS A 443 -9.19 -20.63 7.26
N GLY A 444 -10.44 -20.86 6.88
CA GLY A 444 -11.62 -20.46 7.67
C GLY A 444 -12.15 -19.05 7.39
N ALA A 445 -11.44 -18.22 6.61
CA ALA A 445 -11.85 -16.85 6.30
C ALA A 445 -13.04 -16.78 5.32
N ASN A 446 -14.21 -17.16 5.82
CA ASN A 446 -15.46 -17.34 5.08
C ASN A 446 -16.45 -16.18 5.29
N THR A 447 -16.14 -15.24 6.18
CA THR A 447 -17.04 -14.15 6.57
C THR A 447 -16.38 -12.82 6.26
N LYS A 448 -17.10 -11.96 5.56
CA LYS A 448 -16.67 -10.58 5.32
C LYS A 448 -17.20 -9.68 6.43
N GLY A 449 -16.30 -8.98 7.13
CA GLY A 449 -16.63 -7.97 8.12
C GLY A 449 -17.48 -6.86 7.50
N LYS A 450 -18.53 -6.45 8.20
CA LYS A 450 -19.48 -5.44 7.73
C LYS A 450 -18.87 -4.04 7.76
N TYR A 451 -18.08 -3.73 8.78
CA TYR A 451 -17.50 -2.40 9.01
C TYR A 451 -16.07 -2.30 8.50
N SER A 452 -15.27 -3.33 8.75
CA SER A 452 -13.88 -3.44 8.32
C SER A 452 -13.74 -3.80 6.84
N GLY A 453 -14.70 -4.54 6.27
CA GLY A 453 -14.61 -5.10 4.92
C GLY A 453 -13.65 -6.28 4.78
N ARG A 454 -12.99 -6.70 5.86
CA ARG A 454 -11.96 -7.76 5.87
C ARG A 454 -12.58 -9.16 5.88
N LEU A 455 -11.96 -10.11 5.19
CA LEU A 455 -12.31 -11.52 5.32
C LEU A 455 -11.68 -12.12 6.58
N TYR A 456 -12.49 -12.80 7.37
CA TYR A 456 -12.08 -13.47 8.60
C TYR A 456 -12.87 -14.73 8.91
N ASP A 457 -12.33 -15.55 9.80
CA ASP A 457 -12.96 -16.73 10.39
C ASP A 457 -13.59 -16.39 11.75
N PRO A 458 -14.92 -16.27 11.85
CA PRO A 458 -15.58 -15.97 13.11
C PRO A 458 -15.41 -17.06 14.17
N ALA A 459 -15.21 -18.32 13.76
CA ALA A 459 -15.04 -19.43 14.69
C ALA A 459 -13.67 -19.38 15.39
N ASN A 460 -12.65 -18.81 14.73
CA ASN A 460 -11.29 -18.68 15.23
C ASN A 460 -10.90 -17.23 15.57
N ALA A 461 -11.88 -16.38 15.89
CA ALA A 461 -11.68 -14.98 16.24
C ALA A 461 -11.64 -14.68 17.75
N GLY A 462 -11.58 -15.71 18.60
CA GLY A 462 -11.57 -15.53 20.06
C GLY A 462 -12.94 -15.14 20.65
N GLY A 463 -14.01 -15.70 20.07
CA GLY A 463 -15.40 -15.47 20.48
C GLY A 463 -16.22 -14.66 19.46
N PRO A 464 -17.55 -14.58 19.64
CA PRO A 464 -18.42 -13.86 18.71
C PRO A 464 -18.11 -12.36 18.67
N THR A 465 -18.49 -11.70 17.58
CA THR A 465 -18.52 -10.23 17.52
C THR A 465 -19.67 -9.70 18.37
N LEU A 466 -19.43 -8.57 19.02
CA LEU A 466 -20.34 -7.84 19.89
C LEU A 466 -20.64 -6.47 19.29
N SER A 467 -21.55 -5.71 19.90
CA SER A 467 -21.78 -4.30 19.53
C SER A 467 -21.30 -3.42 20.67
N LEU A 468 -20.02 -3.09 20.67
CA LEU A 468 -19.35 -2.35 21.72
C LEU A 468 -19.25 -0.85 21.39
N ASP A 469 -18.96 -0.06 22.43
CA ASP A 469 -18.76 1.39 22.37
C ASP A 469 -17.40 1.74 22.97
N TRP A 470 -16.55 2.38 22.17
CA TRP A 470 -15.20 2.82 22.55
C TRP A 470 -15.19 4.26 23.09
N THR A 471 -16.24 5.05 22.86
CA THR A 471 -16.24 6.52 23.06
C THR A 471 -16.17 6.95 24.53
N ARG A 472 -16.44 6.03 25.46
CA ARG A 472 -16.50 6.29 26.90
C ARG A 472 -15.37 5.63 27.68
N ALA A 473 -14.38 5.06 26.99
CA ALA A 473 -13.29 4.38 27.64
C ALA A 473 -12.45 5.34 28.49
N GLN A 474 -12.16 4.90 29.71
CA GLN A 474 -11.23 5.58 30.62
C GLN A 474 -9.89 4.87 30.61
N ILE A 475 -8.83 5.65 30.42
CA ILE A 475 -7.46 5.15 30.42
C ILE A 475 -7.05 4.92 31.88
N THR A 476 -6.61 3.71 32.18
CA THR A 476 -6.18 3.30 33.52
C THR A 476 -4.78 2.70 33.45
N GLN A 477 -4.06 2.67 34.58
CA GLN A 477 -2.76 1.99 34.65
C GLN A 477 -2.87 0.53 34.20
N GLY A 478 -3.87 -0.20 34.72
CA GLY A 478 -4.07 -1.60 34.36
C GLY A 478 -4.31 -1.81 32.87
N GLY A 479 -5.09 -0.94 32.22
CA GLY A 479 -5.30 -1.03 30.79
C GLY A 479 -4.06 -0.67 29.96
N ILE A 480 -3.26 0.32 30.38
CA ILE A 480 -1.99 0.62 29.70
C ILE A 480 -1.05 -0.58 29.74
N GLU A 481 -0.97 -1.30 30.86
CA GLU A 481 -0.17 -2.52 30.94
C GLU A 481 -0.69 -3.64 30.03
N LEU A 482 -2.01 -3.75 29.84
CA LEU A 482 -2.59 -4.67 28.85
C LEU A 482 -2.27 -4.26 27.41
N VAL A 483 -2.32 -2.96 27.09
CA VAL A 483 -1.92 -2.44 25.78
C VAL A 483 -0.46 -2.76 25.49
N LYS A 484 0.45 -2.51 26.44
CA LYS A 484 1.88 -2.86 26.32
C LYS A 484 2.08 -4.35 26.09
N LEU A 485 1.33 -5.17 26.83
CA LEU A 485 1.40 -6.63 26.73
C LEU A 485 0.96 -7.13 25.36
N HIS A 486 -0.09 -6.54 24.79
CA HIS A 486 -0.58 -6.91 23.47
C HIS A 486 0.35 -6.42 22.36
N THR A 487 0.63 -5.12 22.33
CA THR A 487 1.45 -4.47 21.29
C THR A 487 2.88 -5.02 21.25
N GLY A 488 3.44 -5.39 22.42
CA GLY A 488 4.76 -6.00 22.52
C GLY A 488 4.90 -7.36 21.84
N ARG A 489 3.80 -8.04 21.49
CA ARG A 489 3.81 -9.32 20.74
C ARG A 489 4.27 -9.13 19.29
N PHE A 490 4.03 -7.97 18.69
CA PHE A 490 4.16 -7.76 17.24
C PHE A 490 5.54 -7.26 16.79
N GLY A 491 6.55 -7.34 17.67
CA GLY A 491 7.87 -6.78 17.42
C GLY A 491 7.97 -5.30 17.82
N ALA A 492 9.14 -4.71 17.63
CA ALA A 492 9.33 -3.29 17.94
C ALA A 492 8.52 -2.42 16.97
N SER A 493 7.72 -1.51 17.51
CA SER A 493 6.99 -0.50 16.74
C SER A 493 7.14 0.86 17.43
N ASP A 494 7.70 1.82 16.70
CA ASP A 494 7.85 3.20 17.13
C ASP A 494 6.48 3.89 17.26
N ALA A 495 5.53 3.53 16.41
CA ALA A 495 4.13 3.98 16.48
C ALA A 495 3.47 3.53 17.78
N ASN A 496 3.54 2.23 18.10
CA ASN A 496 3.03 1.67 19.35
C ASN A 496 3.71 2.29 20.57
N THR A 497 5.03 2.45 20.51
CA THR A 497 5.81 3.10 21.58
C THR A 497 5.33 4.52 21.83
N THR A 498 5.04 5.26 20.76
CA THR A 498 4.54 6.64 20.83
C THR A 498 3.13 6.69 21.42
N MET A 499 2.23 5.81 20.98
CA MET A 499 0.87 5.71 21.53
C MET A 499 0.89 5.31 23.01
N VAL A 500 1.71 4.33 23.41
CA VAL A 500 1.83 3.91 24.82
C VAL A 500 2.34 5.07 25.69
N LYS A 501 3.40 5.76 25.28
CA LYS A 501 3.90 6.95 26.00
C LYS A 501 2.84 8.03 26.12
N ARG A 502 2.03 8.21 25.07
CA ARG A 502 0.91 9.16 25.06
C ARG A 502 -0.17 8.78 26.07
N LEU A 503 -0.56 7.51 26.14
CA LEU A 503 -1.52 7.00 27.14
C LEU A 503 -1.02 7.23 28.58
N GLU A 504 0.28 7.05 28.84
CA GLU A 504 0.88 7.31 30.16
C GLU A 504 0.84 8.79 30.54
N ARG A 505 1.08 9.69 29.58
CA ARG A 505 0.95 11.15 29.79
C ARG A 505 -0.49 11.54 30.08
N ILE A 506 -1.47 10.92 29.40
CA ILE A 506 -2.89 11.11 29.68
C ILE A 506 -3.23 10.64 31.10
N LEU A 507 -2.73 9.47 31.52
CA LEU A 507 -2.96 8.95 32.87
C LEU A 507 -2.38 9.87 33.96
N ARG A 508 -1.25 10.53 33.70
CA ARG A 508 -0.66 11.54 34.60
C ARG A 508 -1.38 12.90 34.56
N GLY A 509 -2.39 13.06 33.72
CA GLY A 509 -3.14 14.31 33.55
C GLY A 509 -2.40 15.38 32.73
N GLU A 510 -1.29 15.03 32.07
CA GLU A 510 -0.50 15.94 31.25
C GLU A 510 -1.15 16.22 29.89
N LEU A 511 -2.00 15.30 29.42
CA LEU A 511 -2.71 15.39 28.15
C LEU A 511 -4.20 15.08 28.34
N LYS A 512 -5.03 15.73 27.52
CA LYS A 512 -6.44 15.34 27.39
C LYS A 512 -6.56 14.14 26.47
N THR A 513 -7.43 13.21 26.86
CA THR A 513 -7.81 12.06 26.02
C THR A 513 -8.51 12.54 24.75
N THR A 514 -8.17 11.94 23.61
CA THR A 514 -8.82 12.17 22.32
C THR A 514 -9.52 10.90 21.82
N PRO A 515 -10.40 10.99 20.80
CA PRO A 515 -11.02 9.81 20.20
C PRO A 515 -10.03 8.77 19.64
N ILE A 516 -8.86 9.21 19.13
CA ILE A 516 -7.81 8.30 18.64
C ILE A 516 -7.26 7.46 19.80
N ASP A 517 -6.95 8.11 20.93
CA ASP A 517 -6.46 7.44 22.13
C ASP A 517 -7.44 6.37 22.64
N GLN A 518 -8.75 6.68 22.61
CA GLN A 518 -9.79 5.76 23.04
C GLN A 518 -9.94 4.56 22.10
N ARG A 519 -9.93 4.79 20.77
CA ARG A 519 -9.99 3.70 19.79
C ARG A 519 -8.80 2.77 19.93
N PHE A 520 -7.58 3.31 19.92
CA PHE A 520 -6.36 2.54 20.14
C PHE A 520 -6.45 1.74 21.44
N TYR A 521 -6.65 2.41 22.57
CA TYR A 521 -6.70 1.77 23.88
C TYR A 521 -7.73 0.64 23.98
N THR A 522 -8.94 0.86 23.47
CA THR A 522 -10.00 -0.17 23.52
C THR A 522 -9.79 -1.29 22.53
N HIS A 523 -9.29 -0.99 21.33
CA HIS A 523 -8.98 -1.97 20.29
C HIS A 523 -7.90 -2.94 20.77
N GLU A 524 -6.76 -2.43 21.23
CA GLU A 524 -5.63 -3.27 21.67
C GLU A 524 -6.01 -4.20 22.84
N ILE A 525 -6.82 -3.69 23.80
CA ILE A 525 -7.27 -4.50 24.94
C ILE A 525 -8.26 -5.59 24.48
N ARG A 526 -9.21 -5.24 23.61
CA ARG A 526 -10.21 -6.18 23.13
C ARG A 526 -9.61 -7.27 22.24
N GLU A 527 -8.64 -6.90 21.42
CA GLU A 527 -7.90 -7.85 20.60
C GLU A 527 -7.09 -8.82 21.50
N LEU A 528 -6.43 -8.33 22.56
CA LEU A 528 -5.79 -9.18 23.56
C LEU A 528 -6.73 -10.19 24.22
N GLU A 529 -7.95 -9.77 24.59
CA GLU A 529 -8.96 -10.68 25.15
C GLU A 529 -9.31 -11.82 24.19
N ARG A 530 -9.40 -11.53 22.88
CA ARG A 530 -9.63 -12.53 21.85
C ARG A 530 -8.47 -13.52 21.75
N TYR A 531 -7.23 -13.03 21.79
CA TYR A 531 -6.05 -13.91 21.85
C TYR A 531 -6.09 -14.84 23.06
N ARG A 532 -6.46 -14.32 24.24
CA ARG A 532 -6.61 -15.15 25.46
C ARG A 532 -7.74 -16.17 25.31
N ALA A 533 -8.85 -15.79 24.69
CA ALA A 533 -9.96 -16.71 24.41
C ALA A 533 -9.58 -17.83 23.42
N LEU A 534 -8.60 -17.58 22.54
CA LEU A 534 -7.98 -18.59 21.66
C LEU A 534 -6.96 -19.47 22.39
N GLY A 535 -6.72 -19.26 23.69
CA GLY A 535 -5.73 -20.01 24.47
C GLY A 535 -4.29 -19.59 24.20
N ILE A 536 -4.06 -18.46 23.52
CA ILE A 536 -2.73 -17.96 23.22
C ILE A 536 -2.21 -17.21 24.43
N ALA A 537 -1.07 -17.67 24.96
CA ALA A 537 -0.44 -17.06 26.10
C ALA A 537 -0.04 -15.59 25.83
N ASP A 538 -0.07 -14.79 26.89
CA ASP A 538 0.38 -13.40 26.83
C ASP A 538 1.86 -13.33 26.42
N GLY A 539 2.18 -12.47 25.45
CA GLY A 539 3.53 -12.34 24.89
C GLY A 539 3.97 -13.48 23.95
N ALA A 540 3.19 -14.55 23.79
CA ALA A 540 3.50 -15.60 22.83
C ALA A 540 3.06 -15.22 21.41
N THR A 541 3.90 -15.50 20.43
CA THR A 541 3.55 -15.41 19.00
C THR A 541 3.08 -16.79 18.52
N PRO A 542 1.84 -16.92 18.02
CA PRO A 542 1.36 -18.21 17.51
C PRO A 542 2.07 -18.55 16.18
N GLU A 543 2.12 -19.84 15.83
CA GLU A 543 2.72 -20.30 14.57
C GLU A 543 2.05 -19.63 13.36
N ASP A 544 0.72 -19.58 13.34
CA ASP A 544 -0.09 -18.90 12.31
C ASP A 544 -0.35 -17.42 12.64
N LYS A 545 0.71 -16.65 12.95
CA LYS A 545 0.60 -15.27 13.46
C LYS A 545 -0.30 -14.35 12.62
N ASP A 546 -0.22 -14.40 11.30
CA ASP A 546 -0.95 -13.48 10.42
C ASP A 546 -2.43 -13.84 10.34
N THR A 547 -2.75 -15.13 10.36
CA THR A 547 -4.14 -15.65 10.38
C THR A 547 -4.81 -15.35 11.71
N VAL A 548 -4.15 -15.66 12.83
CA VAL A 548 -4.69 -15.39 14.16
C VAL A 548 -4.90 -13.89 14.35
N TRP A 549 -3.90 -13.09 13.98
CA TRP A 549 -4.00 -11.64 14.01
C TRP A 549 -5.18 -11.17 13.17
N ASN A 550 -5.29 -11.56 11.90
CA ASN A 550 -6.37 -11.09 11.05
C ASN A 550 -7.76 -11.46 11.61
N ASN A 551 -7.93 -12.66 12.16
CA ASN A 551 -9.20 -13.08 12.78
C ASN A 551 -9.55 -12.25 14.01
N ALA A 552 -8.62 -12.14 14.96
CA ALA A 552 -8.84 -11.41 16.21
C ALA A 552 -9.00 -9.89 15.96
N HIS A 553 -8.15 -9.35 15.09
CA HIS A 553 -8.15 -7.95 14.67
C HIS A 553 -9.45 -7.58 13.97
N THR A 554 -9.83 -8.34 12.92
CA THR A 554 -11.06 -8.08 12.18
C THR A 554 -12.28 -8.13 13.08
N ALA A 555 -12.39 -9.15 13.95
CA ALA A 555 -13.52 -9.24 14.86
C ALA A 555 -13.55 -8.10 15.90
N THR A 556 -12.38 -7.57 16.29
CA THR A 556 -12.29 -6.38 17.17
C THR A 556 -12.74 -5.10 16.44
N LEU A 557 -12.36 -4.93 15.18
CA LEU A 557 -12.86 -3.83 14.34
C LEU A 557 -14.39 -3.90 14.22
N GLU A 558 -14.95 -5.10 14.02
CA GLU A 558 -16.39 -5.31 13.97
C GLU A 558 -17.08 -5.01 15.31
N ASP A 559 -16.45 -5.34 16.45
CA ASP A 559 -16.98 -5.02 17.79
C ASP A 559 -17.26 -3.53 17.93
N PHE A 560 -16.31 -2.72 17.47
CA PHE A 560 -16.33 -1.26 17.60
C PHE A 560 -16.87 -0.52 16.39
N LYS A 561 -17.28 -1.25 15.34
CA LYS A 561 -17.80 -0.70 14.07
C LYS A 561 -16.78 0.21 13.38
N LEU A 562 -15.51 -0.15 13.47
CA LEU A 562 -14.38 0.61 12.94
C LEU A 562 -13.93 0.04 11.60
N LYS A 563 -13.37 0.92 10.77
CA LYS A 563 -12.57 0.54 9.61
C LYS A 563 -11.14 0.23 10.06
N ASP A 564 -10.40 -0.42 9.20
CA ASP A 564 -8.99 -0.74 9.38
C ASP A 564 -8.07 0.37 8.81
N ALA A 565 -8.35 1.61 9.17
CA ALA A 565 -7.57 2.75 8.71
C ALA A 565 -6.58 3.16 9.80
N PHE A 566 -5.31 3.34 9.43
CA PHE A 566 -4.21 3.51 10.39
C PHE A 566 -4.36 4.80 11.22
N ASP A 567 -4.83 5.87 10.60
CA ASP A 567 -5.15 7.17 11.20
C ASP A 567 -6.31 7.13 12.22
N LEU A 568 -7.15 6.08 12.19
CA LEU A 568 -8.17 5.89 13.22
C LEU A 568 -7.55 5.50 14.56
N PHE A 569 -6.39 4.83 14.55
CA PHE A 569 -5.76 4.26 15.74
C PHE A 569 -4.47 4.97 16.15
N TYR A 570 -3.77 5.63 15.23
CA TYR A 570 -2.50 6.28 15.53
C TYR A 570 -2.60 7.80 15.39
N THR A 571 -2.03 8.53 16.35
CA THR A 571 -1.93 10.00 16.24
C THR A 571 -0.91 10.38 15.17
N PRO A 572 -0.94 11.61 14.64
CA PRO A 572 0.05 12.07 13.67
C PRO A 572 1.51 11.86 14.12
N GLU A 573 1.80 12.04 15.41
CA GLU A 573 3.15 11.81 15.95
C GLU A 573 3.53 10.32 15.93
N ALA A 574 2.58 9.42 16.18
CA ALA A 574 2.81 7.98 16.14
C ALA A 574 2.96 7.49 14.69
N ILE A 575 2.19 8.06 13.76
CA ILE A 575 2.32 7.81 12.32
C ILE A 575 3.70 8.24 11.82
N GLU A 576 4.17 9.43 12.21
CA GLU A 576 5.51 9.91 11.86
C GLU A 576 6.61 9.01 12.45
N ALA A 577 6.40 8.47 13.65
CA ALA A 577 7.33 7.54 14.27
C ALA A 577 7.41 6.21 13.47
N ASP A 578 6.27 5.72 12.99
CA ASP A 578 6.17 4.55 12.10
C ASP A 578 6.98 4.73 10.80
N ASP A 579 6.90 5.92 10.20
CA ASP A 579 7.65 6.23 8.97
C ASP A 579 9.13 6.23 9.18
N LYS A 580 9.57 6.88 10.25
CA LYS A 580 10.99 6.95 10.59
C LYS A 580 11.51 5.54 10.85
N GLN A 581 10.72 4.66 11.43
CA GLN A 581 11.08 3.25 11.56
C GLN A 581 11.18 2.57 10.20
N THR A 582 10.14 2.65 9.37
CA THR A 582 10.10 2.04 8.04
C THR A 582 11.28 2.48 7.18
N GLN A 583 11.62 3.77 7.17
CA GLN A 583 12.77 4.31 6.44
C GLN A 583 14.10 3.71 6.90
N ARG A 584 14.29 3.55 8.22
CA ARG A 584 15.51 2.94 8.78
C ARG A 584 15.65 1.46 8.45
N GLU A 585 14.53 0.76 8.26
CA GLU A 585 14.51 -0.69 7.99
C GLU A 585 14.54 -1.03 6.49
N THR A 586 14.23 -0.05 5.62
CA THR A 586 14.18 -0.23 4.16
C THR A 586 15.46 0.24 3.45
N LEU A 587 16.36 0.93 4.16
CA LEU A 587 17.72 1.31 3.72
C LEU A 587 18.75 0.28 4.23
#